data_AF-A0A1H0DZX9-F1
#
_entry.id   AF-A0A1H0DZX9-F1
#
_cell.length_a   1.000
_cell.length_b   1.000
_cell.length_c   1.000
_cell.angle_alpha   90.00
_cell.angle_beta   90.00
_cell.angle_gamma   90.00
#
_symmetry.space_group_name_H-M   'P 1'
#
loop_
_entity.id
_entity.type
_entity.pdbx_description
1 polymer ?
#
loop_
_entity_poly.entity_id
_entity_poly.type
_entity_poly.pdbx_seq_one_letter_code
_entity_poly.pdbx_strand_id
1 'polypeptide(L)'
;MIYLRLWHQSLLSVLPKSQLLAQWRELNSIFAKEDRHILINYIYDYSKDDLFAYTQLVLQEMRVRNVNIRTVDKMERYFAEGPFENVTHPFVHHHNDEYLEICYFNLKEKFIRGQKDFDKERYEALRNMYEALE
;
A
#
# COMPACT_ATOMS: atom_id res chain seq x y z
N MET A 1 11.95 15.62 1.02
CA MET A 1 11.38 14.28 1.30
C MET A 1 10.18 14.12 0.39
N ILE A 2 10.14 13.11 -0.49
CA ILE A 2 8.93 12.82 -1.26
C ILE A 2 8.08 11.93 -0.35
N TYR A 3 7.05 12.49 0.25
CA TYR A 3 6.11 11.76 1.10
C TYR A 3 5.29 10.80 0.23
N LEU A 4 5.17 9.54 0.65
CA LEU A 4 4.37 8.53 -0.04
C LEU A 4 3.15 8.18 0.81
N ARG A 5 1.99 8.00 0.18
CA ARG A 5 0.81 7.42 0.84
C ARG A 5 0.94 5.91 0.96
N LEU A 6 0.17 5.30 1.86
CA LEU A 6 -0.18 3.90 1.67
C LEU A 6 -1.30 3.83 0.61
N TRP A 7 -1.15 2.94 -0.37
CA TRP A 7 -2.17 2.71 -1.38
C TRP A 7 -3.37 1.98 -0.77
N HIS A 8 -4.58 2.34 -1.22
CA HIS A 8 -5.77 1.61 -0.82
C HIS A 8 -5.61 0.11 -1.12
N GLN A 9 -5.99 -0.74 -0.17
CA GLN A 9 -5.79 -2.19 -0.23
C GLN A 9 -6.33 -2.85 -1.52
N SER A 10 -7.49 -2.40 -2.00
CA SER A 10 -8.10 -2.90 -3.24
C SER A 10 -7.25 -2.62 -4.50
N LEU A 11 -6.36 -1.64 -4.46
CA LEU A 11 -5.54 -1.25 -5.61
C LEU A 11 -4.23 -2.04 -5.73
N LEU A 12 -3.85 -2.84 -4.71
CA LEU A 12 -2.53 -3.47 -4.64
C LEU A 12 -2.20 -4.32 -5.87
N SER A 13 -3.18 -5.08 -6.37
CA SER A 13 -3.06 -5.99 -7.52
C SER A 13 -2.78 -5.28 -8.85
N VAL A 14 -3.22 -4.02 -8.97
CA VAL A 14 -3.08 -3.21 -10.18
C VAL A 14 -1.96 -2.18 -10.09
N LEU A 15 -1.25 -2.09 -8.95
CA LEU A 15 -0.13 -1.18 -8.79
C LEU A 15 0.99 -1.47 -9.81
N PRO A 16 1.59 -0.44 -10.42
CA PRO A 16 2.89 -0.57 -11.07
C PRO A 16 3.93 -1.09 -10.09
N LYS A 17 4.91 -1.87 -10.58
CA LYS A 17 5.93 -2.51 -9.73
C LYS A 17 6.70 -1.48 -8.89
N SER A 18 7.00 -0.32 -9.47
CA SER A 18 7.70 0.78 -8.82
C SER A 18 6.89 1.40 -7.66
N GLN A 19 5.57 1.46 -7.80
CA GLN A 19 4.66 1.93 -6.74
C GLN A 19 4.52 0.89 -5.63
N LEU A 20 4.45 -0.40 -5.95
CA LEU A 20 4.49 -1.47 -4.96
C LEU A 20 5.82 -1.50 -4.20
N LEU A 21 6.95 -1.30 -4.89
CA LEU A 21 8.26 -1.14 -4.23
C LEU A 21 8.34 0.12 -3.38
N ALA A 22 7.69 1.21 -3.79
CA ALA A 22 7.61 2.44 -3.00
C ALA A 22 6.79 2.22 -1.72
N GLN A 23 5.64 1.55 -1.84
CA GLN A 23 4.79 1.15 -0.72
C GLN A 23 5.60 0.38 0.35
N TRP A 24 6.43 -0.56 -0.08
CA TRP A 24 7.29 -1.32 0.83
C TRP A 24 8.41 -0.47 1.47
N ARG A 25 8.93 0.53 0.76
CA ARG A 25 9.90 1.47 1.35
C ARG A 25 9.25 2.33 2.43
N GLU A 26 8.01 2.76 2.21
CA GLU A 26 7.23 3.53 3.17
C GLU A 26 6.96 2.73 4.45
N LEU A 27 6.47 1.49 4.30
CA LEU A 27 6.31 0.53 5.40
C LEU A 27 7.63 0.31 6.16
N ASN A 28 8.75 0.14 5.45
CA ASN A 28 10.07 0.03 6.09
C ASN A 28 10.54 1.31 6.81
N SER A 29 10.03 2.50 6.44
CA SER A 29 10.28 3.74 7.17
C SER A 29 9.50 3.72 8.48
N ILE A 30 8.21 3.36 8.41
CA ILE A 30 7.34 3.19 9.59
C ILE A 30 7.95 2.18 10.57
N PHE A 31 8.35 0.99 10.12
CA PHE A 31 8.92 -0.04 11.00
C PHE A 31 10.23 0.37 11.67
N ALA A 32 11.03 1.21 11.00
CA ALA A 32 12.36 1.57 11.48
C ALA A 32 12.38 2.86 12.32
N LYS A 33 11.44 3.77 12.05
CA LYS A 33 11.49 5.15 12.56
C LYS A 33 10.16 5.65 13.11
N GLU A 34 9.08 4.90 12.91
CA GLU A 34 7.71 5.38 13.16
C GLU A 34 7.48 6.74 12.48
N ASP A 35 7.81 6.79 11.18
CA ASP A 35 7.73 8.02 10.38
C ASP A 35 6.31 8.60 10.41
N ARG A 36 6.22 9.93 10.48
CA ARG A 36 4.95 10.66 10.68
C ARG A 36 4.85 11.81 9.70
N HIS A 37 3.85 11.73 8.84
CA HIS A 37 3.45 12.83 7.98
C HIS A 37 1.98 12.69 7.57
N ILE A 38 1.41 13.77 7.04
CA ILE A 38 -0.05 13.91 6.80
C ILE A 38 -0.66 12.74 6.01
N LEU A 39 0.07 12.15 5.06
CA LEU A 39 -0.43 11.04 4.22
C LEU A 39 -0.48 9.67 4.91
N ILE A 40 0.21 9.49 6.05
CA ILE A 40 0.26 8.19 6.76
C ILE A 40 -0.08 8.30 8.24
N ASN A 41 -0.21 9.51 8.81
CA ASN A 41 -0.43 9.68 10.25
C ASN A 41 -1.64 8.91 10.78
N TYR A 42 -2.66 8.71 9.94
CA TYR A 42 -3.85 7.96 10.31
C TYR A 42 -3.55 6.54 10.82
N ILE A 43 -2.45 5.91 10.38
CA ILE A 43 -2.13 4.53 10.81
C ILE A 43 -1.95 4.42 12.33
N TYR A 44 -1.56 5.52 12.98
CA TYR A 44 -1.33 5.58 14.41
C TYR A 44 -2.63 5.75 15.21
N ASP A 45 -3.75 5.98 14.53
CA ASP A 45 -5.09 5.99 15.12
C ASP A 45 -5.71 4.58 15.13
N TYR A 46 -5.03 3.58 14.56
CA TYR A 46 -5.43 2.17 14.52
C TYR A 46 -4.53 1.30 15.39
N SER A 47 -4.94 0.03 15.61
CA SER A 47 -4.09 -0.92 16.32
C SER A 47 -2.90 -1.35 15.44
N LYS A 48 -1.86 -1.93 16.05
CA LYS A 48 -0.76 -2.54 15.31
C LYS A 48 -1.24 -3.72 14.43
N ASP A 49 -2.40 -4.32 14.73
CA ASP A 49 -2.98 -5.41 13.94
C ASP A 49 -3.41 -4.94 12.55
N ASP A 50 -3.97 -3.73 12.42
CA ASP A 50 -4.30 -3.14 11.12
C ASP A 50 -3.05 -2.98 10.25
N LEU A 51 -1.98 -2.39 10.82
CA LEU A 51 -0.73 -2.22 10.09
C LEU A 51 -0.09 -3.56 9.73
N PHE A 52 -0.17 -4.55 10.63
CA PHE A 52 0.31 -5.90 10.35
C PHE A 52 -0.47 -6.54 9.20
N ALA A 53 -1.79 -6.55 9.26
CA ALA A 53 -2.66 -7.12 8.23
C ALA A 53 -2.44 -6.44 6.87
N TYR A 54 -2.39 -5.10 6.83
CA TYR A 54 -2.06 -4.37 5.60
C TYR A 54 -0.69 -4.73 5.05
N THR A 55 0.31 -4.88 5.93
CA THR A 55 1.66 -5.32 5.54
C THR A 55 1.63 -6.71 4.92
N GLN A 56 0.84 -7.64 5.46
CA GLN A 56 0.68 -8.98 4.89
C GLN A 56 0.06 -8.94 3.49
N LEU A 57 -0.92 -8.06 3.24
CA LEU A 57 -1.48 -7.87 1.89
C LEU A 57 -0.42 -7.40 0.90
N VAL A 58 0.41 -6.43 1.28
CA VAL A 58 1.52 -5.93 0.43
C VAL A 58 2.54 -7.03 0.14
N LEU A 59 2.96 -7.79 1.15
CA LEU A 59 3.88 -8.91 0.97
C LEU A 59 3.30 -10.01 0.09
N GLN A 60 2.01 -10.30 0.24
CA GLN A 60 1.33 -11.31 -0.57
C GLN A 60 1.35 -10.92 -2.05
N GLU A 61 1.01 -9.67 -2.34
CA GLU A 61 1.06 -9.13 -3.71
C GLU A 61 2.49 -9.18 -4.27
N MET A 62 3.50 -8.83 -3.46
CA MET A 62 4.90 -8.93 -3.86
C MET A 62 5.32 -10.37 -4.18
N ARG A 63 4.89 -11.35 -3.36
CA ARG A 63 5.16 -12.78 -3.58
C ARG A 63 4.50 -13.28 -4.87
N VAL A 64 3.21 -13.00 -5.06
CA VAL A 64 2.44 -13.39 -6.24
C VAL A 64 3.12 -12.89 -7.53
N ARG A 65 3.70 -11.69 -7.49
CA ARG A 65 4.38 -11.07 -8.64
C ARG A 65 5.88 -11.30 -8.70
N ASN A 66 6.44 -12.15 -7.84
CA ASN A 66 7.89 -12.40 -7.73
C ASN A 66 8.71 -11.11 -7.65
N VAL A 67 8.21 -10.11 -6.91
CA VAL A 67 8.90 -8.84 -6.68
C VAL A 67 9.95 -9.04 -5.59
N ASN A 68 11.23 -8.92 -5.98
CA ASN A 68 12.34 -9.07 -5.06
C ASN A 68 12.38 -7.92 -4.03
N ILE A 69 12.33 -8.27 -2.74
CA ILE A 69 12.56 -7.38 -1.60
C ILE A 69 13.85 -7.79 -0.89
N ARG A 70 14.62 -6.81 -0.40
CA ARG A 70 15.95 -7.07 0.16
C ARG A 70 15.93 -7.80 1.50
N THR A 71 14.98 -7.45 2.37
CA THR A 71 14.93 -7.91 3.77
C THR A 71 13.55 -7.61 4.34
N VAL A 72 13.15 -8.41 5.33
CA VAL A 72 11.96 -8.24 6.17
C VAL A 72 12.31 -7.95 7.64
N ASP A 73 13.59 -7.91 8.01
CA ASP A 73 14.07 -7.86 9.41
C ASP A 73 13.54 -6.66 10.20
N LYS A 74 13.22 -5.54 9.52
CA LYS A 74 12.62 -4.36 10.17
C LYS A 74 11.19 -4.64 10.59
N MET A 75 10.42 -5.27 9.70
CA MET A 75 9.05 -5.69 9.95
C MET A 75 9.02 -6.72 11.09
N GLU A 76 9.86 -7.75 11.01
CA GLU A 76 9.94 -8.80 12.03
C GLU A 76 10.26 -8.23 13.43
N ARG A 77 11.20 -7.27 13.51
CA ARG A 77 11.50 -6.58 14.77
C ARG A 77 10.35 -5.71 15.27
N TYR A 78 9.68 -4.98 14.37
CA TYR A 78 8.57 -4.10 14.73
C TYR A 78 7.36 -4.87 15.28
N PHE A 79 7.15 -6.09 14.80
CA PHE A 79 6.06 -6.99 15.18
C PHE A 79 6.53 -8.16 16.07
N ALA A 80 7.64 -8.03 16.79
CA ALA A 80 8.17 -9.13 17.61
C ALA A 80 7.32 -9.47 18.85
N GLU A 81 6.47 -8.54 19.30
CA GLU A 81 5.83 -8.57 20.63
C GLU A 81 4.57 -9.44 20.74
N GLY A 82 4.09 -10.08 19.67
CA GLY A 82 2.97 -10.99 19.86
C GLY A 82 2.31 -11.50 18.59
N PRO A 83 1.37 -12.44 18.73
CA PRO A 83 0.48 -12.77 17.64
C PRO A 83 -0.42 -11.57 17.36
N PHE A 84 -0.51 -11.19 16.09
CA PHE A 84 -1.43 -10.14 15.65
C PHE A 84 -2.76 -10.76 15.27
N GLU A 85 -3.84 -10.06 15.59
CA GLU A 85 -5.18 -10.49 15.21
C GLU A 85 -5.35 -10.44 13.69
N ASN A 86 -6.21 -11.32 13.18
CA ASN A 86 -6.53 -11.31 11.76
C ASN A 86 -7.55 -10.21 11.47
N VAL A 87 -7.06 -9.05 11.04
CA VAL A 87 -7.91 -7.94 10.56
C VAL A 87 -8.24 -8.14 9.09
N THR A 88 -9.52 -8.36 8.78
CA THR A 88 -9.98 -8.57 7.39
C THR A 88 -9.95 -7.31 6.53
N HIS A 89 -10.16 -6.14 7.14
CA HIS A 89 -10.22 -4.85 6.43
C HIS A 89 -9.33 -3.84 7.17
N PRO A 90 -8.00 -3.90 7.02
CA PRO A 90 -7.11 -2.98 7.70
C PRO A 90 -7.41 -1.53 7.34
N PHE A 91 -7.38 -0.68 8.36
CA PHE A 91 -7.68 0.74 8.28
C PHE A 91 -9.11 1.04 7.81
N VAL A 92 -10.09 0.24 8.21
CA VAL A 92 -11.48 0.23 7.68
C VAL A 92 -12.14 1.60 7.51
N HIS A 93 -11.90 2.57 8.40
CA HIS A 93 -12.51 3.90 8.29
C HIS A 93 -11.75 4.86 7.37
N HIS A 94 -10.49 4.56 7.08
CA HIS A 94 -9.59 5.36 6.24
C HIS A 94 -9.42 4.76 4.84
N HIS A 95 -9.39 3.43 4.71
CA HIS A 95 -9.46 2.72 3.43
C HIS A 95 -10.93 2.55 3.02
N ASN A 96 -11.59 3.70 2.88
CA ASN A 96 -12.97 3.83 2.43
C ASN A 96 -13.02 4.24 0.95
N ASP A 97 -14.22 4.38 0.40
CA ASP A 97 -14.45 4.70 -1.01
C ASP A 97 -13.85 6.06 -1.43
N GLU A 98 -13.90 7.05 -0.55
CA GLU A 98 -13.28 8.37 -0.81
C GLU A 98 -11.76 8.24 -0.94
N TYR A 99 -11.11 7.48 -0.04
CA TYR A 99 -9.67 7.27 -0.12
C TYR A 99 -9.26 6.39 -1.31
N LEU A 100 -10.10 5.44 -1.68
CA LEU A 100 -9.96 4.65 -2.91
C LEU A 100 -9.93 5.57 -4.12
N GLU A 101 -10.90 6.48 -4.25
CA GLU A 101 -10.99 7.47 -5.34
C GLU A 101 -9.74 8.36 -5.39
N ILE A 102 -9.32 8.90 -4.24
CA ILE A 102 -8.09 9.71 -4.16
C ILE A 102 -6.87 8.92 -4.65
N CYS A 103 -6.76 7.64 -4.27
CA CYS A 103 -5.66 6.79 -4.71
C CYS A 103 -5.75 6.47 -6.22
N TYR A 104 -6.93 6.21 -6.75
CA TYR A 104 -7.16 6.00 -8.18
C TYR A 104 -6.71 7.20 -9.01
N PHE A 105 -7.16 8.41 -8.66
CA PHE A 105 -6.76 9.61 -9.40
C PHE A 105 -5.26 9.90 -9.28
N ASN A 106 -4.62 9.56 -8.16
CA ASN A 106 -3.17 9.67 -8.03
C ASN A 106 -2.43 8.70 -8.96
N LEU A 107 -2.90 7.47 -9.13
CA LEU A 107 -2.36 6.52 -10.10
C LEU A 107 -2.62 6.98 -11.54
N LYS A 108 -3.82 7.48 -11.83
CA LYS A 108 -4.16 8.05 -13.15
C LYS A 108 -3.23 9.19 -13.54
N GLU A 109 -2.93 10.11 -12.62
CA GLU A 109 -1.95 11.16 -12.88
C GLU A 109 -0.57 10.57 -13.22
N LYS A 110 -0.08 9.59 -12.44
CA LYS A 110 1.21 8.93 -12.70
C LYS A 110 1.27 8.29 -14.08
N PHE A 111 0.17 7.66 -14.52
CA PHE A 111 0.06 7.12 -15.86
C PHE A 111 0.14 8.22 -16.93
N ILE A 112 -0.67 9.28 -16.81
CA ILE A 112 -0.69 10.42 -17.76
C ILE A 112 0.68 11.10 -17.85
N ARG A 113 1.42 11.19 -16.74
CA ARG A 113 2.78 11.75 -16.68
C ARG A 113 3.86 10.81 -17.24
N GLY A 114 3.50 9.62 -17.69
CA GLY A 114 4.42 8.67 -18.33
C GLY A 114 5.31 7.92 -17.35
N GLN A 115 4.78 7.50 -16.19
CA GLN A 115 5.55 6.64 -15.28
C GLN A 115 6.04 5.39 -16.03
N LYS A 116 7.36 5.18 -16.03
CA LYS A 116 8.07 4.24 -16.92
C LYS A 116 7.52 2.81 -16.92
N ASP A 117 7.09 2.30 -15.77
CA ASP A 117 6.60 0.92 -15.61
C ASP A 117 5.08 0.83 -15.48
N PHE A 118 4.37 1.90 -15.84
CA PHE A 118 2.91 1.94 -15.86
C PHE A 118 2.41 1.83 -17.30
N ASP A 119 2.39 0.61 -17.82
CA ASP A 119 1.91 0.33 -19.16
C ASP A 119 0.38 0.49 -19.28
N LYS A 120 -0.09 0.53 -20.54
CA LYS A 120 -1.51 0.71 -20.86
C LYS A 120 -2.36 -0.44 -20.33
N GLU A 121 -1.90 -1.68 -20.46
CA GLU A 121 -2.65 -2.86 -20.01
C GLU A 121 -2.97 -2.78 -18.51
N ARG A 122 -1.98 -2.41 -17.70
CA ARG A 122 -2.14 -2.22 -16.26
C ARG A 122 -3.02 -1.03 -15.91
N TYR A 123 -2.93 0.05 -16.67
CA TYR A 123 -3.82 1.19 -16.47
C TYR A 123 -5.28 0.85 -16.81
N GLU A 124 -5.53 0.08 -17.87
CA GLU A 124 -6.89 -0.41 -18.15
C GLU A 124 -7.38 -1.36 -17.06
N ALA A 125 -6.51 -2.21 -16.48
CA ALA A 125 -6.87 -3.03 -15.33
C ALA A 125 -7.25 -2.19 -14.10
N LEU A 126 -6.49 -1.13 -13.80
CA LEU A 126 -6.84 -0.16 -12.75
C LEU A 126 -8.19 0.50 -13.02
N ARG A 127 -8.42 0.92 -14.26
CA ARG A 127 -9.66 1.59 -14.67
C ARG A 127 -10.87 0.67 -14.55
N ASN A 128 -10.81 -0.53 -15.11
CA ASN A 128 -11.89 -1.50 -15.06
C ASN A 128 -12.25 -1.88 -13.62
N MET A 129 -11.24 -2.01 -12.75
CA MET A 129 -11.46 -2.32 -11.35
C MET A 129 -12.12 -1.16 -10.61
N TYR A 130 -11.73 0.09 -10.89
CA TYR A 130 -12.37 1.27 -10.30
C TYR A 130 -13.82 1.40 -10.78
N GLU A 131 -14.08 1.28 -12.09
CA GLU A 131 -15.43 1.32 -12.68
C GLU A 131 -16.34 0.17 -12.21
N ALA A 132 -15.79 -0.93 -11.71
CA ALA A 132 -16.56 -2.05 -11.15
C ALA A 132 -16.89 -1.90 -9.65
N LEU A 133 -16.27 -0.92 -8.98
CA LEU A 133 -16.51 -0.61 -7.56
C LEU A 133 -17.43 0.60 -7.37
N GLU A 134 -17.65 1.40 -8.43
CA GLU A 134 -18.68 2.45 -8.53
C GLU A 134 -20.05 1.87 -8.94
#